data_AF-A0AAV5QED8-F1
#
_entry.id   AF-A0AAV5QED8-F1
#
_cell.length_a   1.000
_cell.length_b   1.000
_cell.length_c   1.000
_cell.angle_alpha   90.00
_cell.angle_beta   90.00
_cell.angle_gamma   90.00
#
_symmetry.space_group_name_H-M   'P 1'
#
loop_
_entity.id
_entity.type
_entity.pdbx_description
1 polymer ?
#
loop_
_entity_poly.entity_id
_entity_poly.type
_entity_poly.pdbx_seq_one_letter_code
_entity_poly.pdbx_strand_id
1 'polypeptide(L)'
;MSSPTIASLSSEILLEMLNSITHEVVAEELLKEEHLRSQYGRPLAVTQLPRPTTKQKDKQIKERFIFNKGNSKDIFGNDKVSDNSVYFVCTNCNRNIAGSRFANHINRCLGGRNTKKERISD
;
A
#
# COMPACT_ATOMS: atom_id res chain seq x y z
N MET A 1 -43.49 9.87 -36.27
CA MET A 1 -42.28 9.03 -36.19
C MET A 1 -41.25 9.66 -37.11
N SER A 2 -40.14 10.16 -36.57
CA SER A 2 -39.04 10.72 -37.37
C SER A 2 -38.43 9.62 -38.23
N SER A 3 -38.19 9.92 -39.52
CA SER A 3 -37.54 8.99 -40.44
C SER A 3 -36.15 8.61 -39.92
N PRO A 4 -35.78 7.30 -39.93
CA PRO A 4 -34.45 6.88 -39.53
C PRO A 4 -33.42 7.54 -40.46
N THR A 5 -32.45 8.20 -39.86
CA THR A 5 -31.31 8.80 -40.56
C THR A 5 -30.07 7.94 -40.32
N ILE A 6 -29.07 8.04 -41.19
CA ILE A 6 -27.78 7.40 -40.95
C ILE A 6 -27.20 7.84 -39.59
N ALA A 7 -27.41 9.11 -39.24
CA ALA A 7 -27.01 9.65 -37.94
C ALA A 7 -27.71 8.92 -36.78
N SER A 8 -29.04 8.74 -36.83
CA SER A 8 -29.77 8.03 -35.77
C SER A 8 -29.34 6.57 -35.64
N LEU A 9 -29.18 5.87 -36.76
CA LEU A 9 -28.71 4.48 -36.76
C LEU A 9 -27.29 4.36 -36.20
N SER A 10 -26.37 5.25 -36.61
CA SER A 10 -24.99 5.26 -36.12
C SER A 10 -24.90 5.54 -34.62
N SER A 11 -25.78 6.41 -34.12
CA SER A 11 -25.88 6.71 -32.69
C SER A 11 -26.44 5.53 -31.89
N GLU A 12 -27.42 4.81 -32.43
CA GLU A 12 -27.97 3.60 -31.79
C GLU A 12 -26.91 2.51 -31.67
N ILE A 13 -26.16 2.25 -32.74
CA ILE A 13 -25.06 1.27 -32.74
C ILE A 13 -23.99 1.67 -31.72
N LEU A 14 -23.59 2.95 -31.69
CA LEU A 14 -22.61 3.43 -30.71
C LEU A 14 -23.12 3.25 -29.28
N LEU A 15 -24.39 3.57 -29.01
CA LEU A 15 -25.00 3.40 -27.70
C LEU A 15 -25.03 1.92 -27.28
N GLU A 16 -25.35 1.01 -28.19
CA GLU A 16 -25.35 -0.43 -27.90
C GLU A 16 -23.95 -0.92 -27.53
N MET A 17 -22.91 -0.50 -28.28
CA MET A 17 -21.52 -0.83 -27.98
C MET A 17 -21.07 -0.26 -26.63
N LEU A 18 -21.38 1.01 -26.36
CA LEU A 18 -21.02 1.67 -25.10
C LEU A 18 -21.74 1.05 -23.91
N ASN A 19 -23.01 0.67 -24.06
CA ASN A 19 -23.78 -0.01 -23.02
C ASN A 19 -23.15 -1.37 -22.69
N SER A 20 -22.77 -2.15 -23.71
CA SER A 20 -22.09 -3.43 -23.50
C SER A 20 -20.81 -3.26 -22.68
N ILE A 21 -19.94 -2.32 -23.07
CA ILE A 21 -18.67 -2.05 -22.38
C ILE A 21 -18.91 -1.54 -20.95
N THR A 22 -19.86 -0.61 -20.77
CA THR A 22 -20.15 -0.07 -19.43
C THR A 22 -20.72 -1.13 -18.50
N HIS A 23 -21.62 -2.00 -18.99
CA HIS A 23 -22.13 -3.10 -18.19
C HIS A 23 -21.04 -4.09 -17.78
N GLU A 24 -20.12 -4.43 -18.69
CA GLU A 24 -18.99 -5.31 -18.40
C GLU A 24 -18.10 -4.74 -17.28
N VAL A 25 -17.64 -3.49 -17.46
CA VAL A 25 -16.77 -2.81 -16.48
C VAL A 25 -17.47 -2.67 -15.13
N VAL A 26 -18.74 -2.25 -15.12
CA VAL A 26 -19.49 -2.05 -13.87
C VAL A 26 -19.73 -3.38 -13.15
N ALA A 27 -20.08 -4.45 -13.87
CA ALA A 27 -20.30 -5.76 -13.28
C ALA A 27 -19.02 -6.31 -12.64
N GLU A 28 -17.89 -6.21 -13.35
CA GLU A 28 -16.59 -6.66 -12.85
C GLU A 28 -16.19 -5.91 -11.56
N GLU A 29 -16.30 -4.58 -11.56
CA GLU A 29 -15.93 -3.76 -10.41
C GLU A 29 -16.86 -3.97 -9.21
N LEU A 30 -18.17 -4.17 -9.43
CA LEU A 30 -19.11 -4.49 -8.35
C LEU A 30 -18.78 -5.83 -7.69
N LEU A 31 -18.49 -6.87 -8.47
CA LEU A 31 -18.13 -8.18 -7.95
C LEU A 31 -16.81 -8.16 -7.17
N LYS A 32 -15.80 -7.44 -7.68
CA LYS A 32 -14.54 -7.23 -6.96
C LYS A 32 -14.78 -6.51 -5.63
N GLU A 33 -15.60 -5.47 -5.63
CA GLU A 33 -15.92 -4.68 -4.45
C GLU A 33 -16.65 -5.53 -3.39
N GLU A 34 -17.66 -6.28 -3.81
CA GLU A 34 -18.42 -7.20 -2.98
C GLU A 34 -17.50 -8.24 -2.35
N HIS A 35 -16.62 -8.85 -3.16
CA HIS A 35 -15.64 -9.82 -2.68
C HIS A 35 -14.73 -9.23 -1.60
N LEU A 36 -14.17 -8.04 -1.85
CA LEU A 36 -13.31 -7.33 -0.89
C LEU A 36 -14.07 -6.99 0.40
N ARG A 37 -15.33 -6.54 0.31
CA ARG A 37 -16.16 -6.26 1.48
C ARG A 37 -16.52 -7.51 2.27
N SER A 38 -16.79 -8.61 1.60
CA SER A 38 -17.07 -9.89 2.24
C SER A 38 -15.84 -10.41 2.98
N GLN A 39 -14.67 -10.33 2.35
CA GLN A 39 -13.42 -10.84 2.91
C GLN A 39 -12.85 -9.96 4.02
N TYR A 40 -12.95 -8.63 3.88
CA TYR A 40 -12.24 -7.70 4.75
C TYR A 40 -13.17 -6.74 5.53
N GLY A 41 -14.47 -6.67 5.23
CA GLY A 41 -15.42 -5.73 5.83
C GLY A 41 -15.53 -4.39 5.07
N ARG A 42 -16.51 -3.56 5.43
CA ARG A 42 -16.75 -2.26 4.76
C ARG A 42 -15.65 -1.24 5.06
N PRO A 43 -15.13 -0.51 4.06
CA PRO A 43 -14.23 0.61 4.31
C PRO A 43 -14.97 1.71 5.09
N LEU A 44 -14.38 2.18 6.19
CA LEU A 44 -14.91 3.31 6.94
C LEU A 44 -14.82 4.56 6.06
N ALA A 45 -15.96 5.21 5.82
CA ALA A 45 -15.99 6.48 5.09
C ALA A 45 -15.19 7.54 5.87
N VAL A 46 -14.37 8.30 5.15
CA VAL A 46 -13.49 9.38 5.66
C VAL A 46 -14.27 10.50 6.40
N THR A 47 -15.61 10.47 6.37
CA THR A 47 -16.48 11.57 6.83
C THR A 47 -16.74 11.63 8.33
N GLN A 48 -16.21 10.71 9.14
CA GLN A 48 -16.37 10.78 10.61
C GLN A 48 -15.06 10.46 11.33
N LEU A 49 -14.16 11.44 11.39
CA LEU A 49 -13.03 11.38 12.30
C LEU A 49 -13.08 12.55 13.30
N PRO A 50 -13.24 12.26 14.61
CA PRO A 50 -12.84 13.19 15.65
C PRO A 50 -11.35 13.48 15.51
N ARG A 51 -11.00 14.77 15.51
CA ARG A 51 -9.63 15.27 15.57
C ARG A 51 -8.85 14.56 16.68
N PRO A 52 -7.67 13.96 16.44
CA PRO A 52 -6.99 13.20 17.47
C PRO A 52 -6.35 14.15 18.48
N THR A 53 -6.96 14.23 19.66
CA THR A 53 -6.27 14.68 20.87
C THR A 53 -5.38 13.54 21.38
N THR A 54 -4.08 13.80 21.32
CA THR A 54 -3.01 13.27 22.18
C THR A 54 -3.42 12.24 23.25
N LYS A 55 -3.05 10.96 23.03
CA LYS A 55 -2.13 10.14 23.87
C LYS A 55 -2.46 8.64 23.76
N GLN A 56 -1.43 7.91 23.34
CA GLN A 56 -1.07 6.52 23.69
C GLN A 56 -1.95 5.33 23.25
N LYS A 57 -1.22 4.34 22.72
CA LYS A 57 -1.33 2.89 22.95
C LYS A 57 -2.72 2.29 22.78
N ASP A 58 -3.00 1.75 21.59
CA ASP A 58 -3.45 0.37 21.44
C ASP A 58 -3.50 -0.05 19.97
N LYS A 59 -3.21 -1.32 19.74
CA LYS A 59 -3.24 -2.00 18.45
C LYS A 59 -4.66 -1.99 17.87
N GLN A 60 -5.00 -1.00 17.05
CA GLN A 60 -6.13 -1.11 16.13
C GLN A 60 -5.72 -0.54 14.78
N ILE A 61 -5.90 -1.35 13.74
CA ILE A 61 -5.84 -0.94 12.34
C ILE A 61 -7.03 0.00 12.12
N LYS A 62 -6.90 1.26 12.53
CA LYS A 62 -7.86 2.32 12.23
C LYS A 62 -7.47 2.93 10.89
N GLU A 63 -8.45 2.91 9.99
CA GLU A 63 -8.49 3.56 8.67
C GLU A 63 -7.65 2.85 7.59
N ARG A 64 -8.33 2.23 6.61
CA ARG A 64 -7.64 1.38 5.62
C ARG A 64 -6.92 2.11 4.51
N PHE A 65 -7.31 3.33 4.13
CA PHE A 65 -6.52 4.19 3.25
C PHE A 65 -6.88 5.65 3.51
N ILE A 66 -5.91 6.44 3.96
CA ILE A 66 -6.07 7.90 4.06
C ILE A 66 -5.60 8.48 2.73
N PHE A 67 -6.49 9.15 2.00
CA PHE A 67 -6.10 9.90 0.80
C PHE A 67 -5.34 11.15 1.23
N ASN A 68 -4.02 11.04 1.34
CA ASN A 68 -3.17 12.18 1.65
C ASN A 68 -2.80 12.91 0.36
N LYS A 69 -3.35 14.12 0.16
CA LYS A 69 -2.98 15.01 -0.94
C LYS A 69 -1.57 15.62 -0.75
N GLY A 70 -0.98 15.51 0.44
CA GLY A 70 0.37 15.96 0.73
C GLY A 70 1.42 14.85 0.60
N ASN A 71 2.58 15.17 0.02
CA ASN A 71 3.65 14.20 -0.30
C ASN A 71 4.41 13.62 0.91
N SER A 72 3.96 13.82 2.16
CA SER A 72 4.77 13.56 3.36
C SER A 72 4.31 12.40 4.24
N LYS A 73 3.13 11.82 4.01
CA LYS A 73 2.63 10.67 4.79
C LYS A 73 2.34 9.48 3.90
N ASP A 74 2.54 8.28 4.45
CA ASP A 74 2.25 7.02 3.79
C ASP A 74 0.73 6.73 3.69
N ILE A 75 0.39 5.58 3.10
CA ILE A 75 -0.99 5.10 2.92
C ILE A 75 -1.75 4.86 4.24
N PHE A 76 -1.03 4.76 5.36
CA PHE A 76 -1.54 4.59 6.70
C PHE A 76 -1.54 5.91 7.50
N GLY A 77 -1.15 7.02 6.88
CA GLY A 77 -1.08 8.34 7.52
C GLY A 77 0.13 8.54 8.42
N ASN A 78 1.14 7.68 8.37
CA ASN A 78 2.37 7.83 9.13
C ASN A 78 3.36 8.73 8.38
N ASP A 79 4.12 9.51 9.14
CA ASP A 79 5.24 10.26 8.59
C ASP A 79 6.40 9.32 8.21
N LYS A 80 7.24 9.76 7.27
CA LYS A 80 8.43 9.00 6.86
C LYS A 80 9.33 8.73 8.08
N VAL A 81 9.47 7.46 8.44
CA VAL A 81 10.44 7.02 9.45
C VAL A 81 11.85 7.10 8.87
N SER A 82 12.81 7.59 9.66
CA SER A 82 14.21 7.67 9.23
C SER A 82 14.85 6.29 9.20
N ASP A 83 15.47 5.90 8.08
CA ASP A 83 16.15 4.60 7.92
C ASP A 83 17.31 4.37 8.89
N ASN A 84 17.81 5.44 9.51
CA ASN A 84 18.84 5.38 10.56
C ASN A 84 18.26 4.99 11.93
N SER A 85 16.95 5.13 12.13
CA SER A 85 16.25 4.78 13.37
C SER A 85 15.75 3.33 13.40
N VAL A 86 15.71 2.67 12.24
CA VAL A 86 15.32 1.27 12.11
C VAL A 86 16.56 0.38 12.17
N TYR A 87 16.53 -0.64 13.02
CA TYR A 87 17.62 -1.61 13.17
C TYR A 87 17.14 -3.02 12.86
N PHE A 88 18.01 -3.81 12.24
CA PHE A 88 17.78 -5.21 11.88
C PHE A 88 18.88 -6.08 12.47
N VAL A 89 18.52 -7.30 12.88
CA VAL A 89 19.49 -8.29 13.35
C VAL A 89 20.05 -9.04 12.14
N CYS A 90 21.37 -9.02 11.95
CA CYS A 90 22.01 -9.86 10.94
C CYS A 90 22.06 -11.31 11.41
N THR A 91 21.42 -12.24 10.68
CA THR A 91 21.40 -13.67 11.01
C THR A 91 22.76 -14.37 10.90
N ASN A 92 23.72 -13.79 10.18
CA ASN A 92 25.06 -14.36 10.01
C ASN A 92 26.03 -14.01 11.16
N CYS A 93 25.91 -12.81 11.76
CA CYS A 93 26.83 -12.37 12.82
C CYS A 93 26.15 -11.88 14.09
N ASN A 94 24.82 -11.95 14.16
CA ASN A 94 23.95 -11.55 15.27
C ASN A 94 24.15 -10.09 15.75
N ARG A 95 24.66 -9.21 14.89
CA ARG A 95 24.81 -7.78 15.19
C ARG A 95 23.54 -7.02 14.80
N ASN A 96 23.21 -6.00 15.58
CA ASN A 96 22.19 -4.99 15.24
C ASN A 96 22.77 -3.98 14.26
N ILE A 97 22.16 -3.88 13.08
CA ILE A 97 22.62 -3.04 11.97
C ILE A 97 21.52 -2.06 11.60
N ALA A 98 21.84 -0.78 11.52
CA ALA A 98 20.91 0.25 11.04
C ALA A 98 20.47 -0.06 9.59
N GLY A 99 19.20 0.19 9.27
CA GLY A 99 18.61 -0.09 7.96
C GLY A 99 19.39 0.50 6.81
N SER A 100 19.81 1.77 6.95
CA SER A 100 20.64 2.49 5.98
C SER A 100 22.02 1.85 5.73
N ARG A 101 22.49 0.95 6.61
CA ARG A 101 23.80 0.28 6.52
C ARG A 101 23.70 -1.20 6.22
N PHE A 102 22.50 -1.77 6.15
CA PHE A 102 22.28 -3.22 6.07
C PHE A 102 22.90 -3.83 4.80
N ALA A 103 22.71 -3.21 3.63
CA ALA A 103 23.29 -3.69 2.37
C ALA A 103 24.84 -3.70 2.39
N ASN A 104 25.46 -2.61 2.84
CA ASN A 104 26.92 -2.53 2.97
C ASN A 104 27.45 -3.52 4.01
N HIS A 105 26.68 -3.76 5.09
CA HIS A 105 27.01 -4.78 6.06
C HIS A 105 27.00 -6.18 5.44
N ILE A 106 25.95 -6.56 4.71
CA ILE A 106 25.85 -7.87 4.04
C ILE A 106 27.08 -8.13 3.16
N ASN A 107 27.46 -7.16 2.32
CA ASN A 107 28.62 -7.28 1.44
C ASN A 107 29.92 -7.60 2.20
N ARG A 108 30.09 -7.04 3.40
CA ARG A 108 31.29 -7.28 4.24
C ARG A 108 31.15 -8.52 5.11
N CYS A 109 29.95 -8.82 5.57
CA CYS A 109 29.67 -9.90 6.51
C CYS A 109 29.67 -11.26 5.82
N LEU A 110 29.10 -11.34 4.61
CA LEU A 110 29.09 -12.56 3.80
C LEU A 110 30.34 -12.69 2.93
N GLY A 111 30.98 -11.58 2.54
CA GLY A 111 32.19 -11.56 1.71
C GLY A 111 33.48 -12.04 2.39
N GLY A 112 33.40 -12.77 3.50
CA GLY A 112 34.55 -13.45 4.13
C GLY A 112 35.64 -12.58 4.75
N ARG A 113 35.58 -11.24 4.64
CA ARG A 113 36.64 -10.33 5.13
C ARG A 113 36.61 -10.06 6.64
N ASN A 114 35.74 -10.73 7.39
CA ASN A 114 35.66 -10.63 8.84
C ASN A 114 35.85 -12.01 9.48
N THR A 115 36.94 -12.70 9.17
CA THR A 115 37.45 -13.72 10.09
C THR A 115 37.70 -13.03 11.42
N LYS A 116 36.84 -13.28 12.41
CA LYS A 116 37.02 -12.79 13.77
C LYS A 116 38.38 -13.29 14.26
N LYS A 117 39.30 -12.36 14.50
CA LYS A 117 40.42 -12.57 15.41
C LYS A 117 39.78 -12.82 16.78
N GLU A 118 39.66 -14.07 17.17
CA GLU A 118 39.31 -14.44 18.54
C GLU A 118 40.34 -13.76 19.45
N ARG A 119 39.87 -12.88 20.33
CA ARG A 119 40.69 -12.40 21.44
C ARG A 119 40.78 -13.56 22.43
N ILE A 120 41.85 -14.34 22.31
CA ILE A 120 42.35 -15.17 23.40
C ILE A 120 42.79 -14.20 24.50
N SER A 121 42.13 -14.29 25.65
CA SER A 121 42.50 -13.61 26.87
C SER A 121 43.51 -14.51 27.60
N ASP A 122 44.75 -14.04 27.73
CA ASP A 122 45.71 -14.52 28.73
C ASP A 122 45.66 -13.59 29.96
#